data_AF-A0A3L7YLN0-F1
#
_entry.id   AF-A0A3L7YLN0-F1
#
_cell.length_a   1.000
_cell.length_b   1.000
_cell.length_c   1.000
_cell.angle_alpha   90.00
_cell.angle_beta   90.00
_cell.angle_gamma   90.00
#
_symmetry.space_group_name_H-M   'P 1'
#
loop_
_entity.id
_entity.type
_entity.pdbx_description
1 polymer ?
#
loop_
_entity_poly.entity_id
_entity_poly.type
_entity_poly.pdbx_seq_one_letter_code
_entity_poly.pdbx_strand_id
1 'polypeptide(L)'
;MNLALAQPRSPRTTIGGLAMAARTADKARAASAGTLGNFRYDCSVDNKLFAFAGIDASEYLAAVTSSADDSGAEALLVRKIAGKSDDEVAAYNQVILEWAANPNRGSC
;
A
#
# COMPACT_ATOMS: atom_id res chain seq x y z
N MET A 1 14.26 3.17 0.00
CA MET A 1 13.50 4.37 -0.42
C MET A 1 13.66 5.42 0.68
N ASN A 2 13.99 6.68 0.34
CA ASN A 2 14.09 7.76 1.32
C ASN A 2 12.99 8.81 1.03
N LEU A 3 11.95 8.83 1.85
CA LEU A 3 10.79 9.72 1.67
C LEU A 3 10.97 11.10 2.31
N ALA A 4 12.10 11.36 2.97
CA ALA A 4 12.49 12.72 3.33
C ALA A 4 12.92 13.54 2.10
N LEU A 5 13.28 12.87 1.00
CA LEU A 5 13.79 13.51 -0.22
C LEU A 5 12.90 13.28 -1.46
N ALA A 6 11.97 12.34 -1.40
CA ALA A 6 11.12 11.95 -2.53
C ALA A 6 9.70 11.65 -2.10
N GLN A 7 8.76 11.79 -3.04
CA GLN A 7 7.38 11.36 -2.85
C GLN A 7 7.29 9.84 -3.04
N PRO A 8 6.48 9.12 -2.24
CA PRO A 8 6.17 7.73 -2.53
C PRO A 8 5.33 7.66 -3.81
N ARG A 9 5.28 6.48 -4.42
CA ARG A 9 4.55 6.22 -5.66
C ARG A 9 3.10 6.66 -5.59
N SER A 10 2.53 6.85 -6.78
CA SER A 10 1.12 7.22 -6.94
C SER A 10 0.22 6.21 -6.23
N PRO A 11 -0.84 6.65 -5.53
CA PRO A 11 -1.89 5.76 -5.03
C PRO A 11 -2.49 4.84 -6.11
N ARG A 12 -2.38 5.24 -7.39
CA ARG A 12 -2.90 4.49 -8.54
C ARG A 12 -1.97 3.37 -9.01
N THR A 13 -0.70 3.38 -8.60
CA THR A 13 0.24 2.31 -8.93
C THR A 13 -0.11 1.09 -8.09
N THR A 14 -0.41 -0.02 -8.78
CA THR A 14 -0.89 -1.25 -8.15
C THR A 14 0.24 -2.24 -7.90
N ILE A 15 0.05 -3.11 -6.91
CA ILE A 15 0.80 -4.35 -6.69
C ILE A 15 -0.24 -5.45 -6.45
N GLY A 16 -0.12 -6.60 -7.11
CA GLY A 16 -1.13 -7.67 -6.99
C GLY A 16 -2.55 -7.23 -7.34
N GLY A 17 -2.69 -6.26 -8.27
CA GLY A 17 -3.99 -5.70 -8.67
C GLY A 17 -4.59 -4.66 -7.72
N LEU A 18 -3.98 -4.39 -6.57
CA LEU A 18 -4.53 -3.47 -5.56
C LEU A 18 -3.90 -2.07 -5.63
N ALA A 19 -4.75 -1.05 -5.73
CA ALA A 19 -4.37 0.34 -5.53
C ALA A 19 -3.90 0.58 -4.09
N MET A 20 -3.16 1.66 -3.87
CA MET A 20 -2.44 2.00 -2.63
C MET A 20 -1.24 1.10 -2.32
N ALA A 21 -1.19 -0.15 -2.78
CA ALA A 21 -0.17 -1.13 -2.40
C ALA A 21 1.28 -0.65 -2.66
N ALA A 22 1.56 -0.07 -3.82
CA ALA A 22 2.88 0.47 -4.15
C ALA A 22 3.29 1.64 -3.25
N ARG A 23 2.37 2.56 -2.99
CA ARG A 23 2.60 3.70 -2.08
C ARG A 23 2.86 3.23 -0.66
N THR A 24 2.07 2.27 -0.17
CA THR A 24 2.24 1.69 1.16
C THR A 24 3.54 0.88 1.25
N ALA A 25 3.99 0.23 0.16
CA ALA A 25 5.28 -0.46 0.11
C ALA A 25 6.45 0.53 0.24
N ASP A 26 6.41 1.66 -0.46
CA ASP A 26 7.45 2.70 -0.33
C ASP A 26 7.54 3.23 1.10
N LYS A 27 6.39 3.42 1.75
CA LYS A 27 6.29 3.84 3.14
C LYS A 27 6.78 2.77 4.11
N ALA A 28 6.47 1.49 3.88
CA ALA A 28 6.99 0.39 4.69
C ALA A 28 8.52 0.31 4.61
N ARG A 29 9.11 0.41 3.40
CA ARG A 29 10.56 0.45 3.22
C ARG A 29 11.19 1.67 3.91
N ALA A 30 10.56 2.83 3.79
CA ALA A 30 11.03 4.05 4.44
C ALA A 30 10.92 3.96 5.97
N ALA A 31 9.86 3.34 6.50
CA ALA A 31 9.68 3.09 7.93
C ALA A 31 10.79 2.18 8.46
N SER A 32 11.04 1.05 7.78
CA SER A 32 12.12 0.12 8.14
C SER A 32 13.50 0.76 8.07
N ALA A 33 13.71 1.72 7.15
CA ALA A 33 14.98 2.43 6.98
C ALA A 33 15.09 3.73 7.81
N GLY A 34 14.08 4.11 8.60
CA GLY A 34 14.09 5.36 9.37
C GLY A 34 14.07 6.64 8.52
N THR A 35 13.48 6.60 7.32
CA THR A 35 13.52 7.67 6.31
C THR A 35 12.13 8.10 5.82
N LEU A 36 11.12 8.02 6.69
CA LEU A 36 9.72 8.37 6.37
C LEU A 36 9.50 9.86 6.06
N GLY A 37 10.33 10.76 6.60
CA GLY A 37 10.11 12.20 6.49
C GLY A 37 8.76 12.61 7.10
N ASN A 38 7.93 13.31 6.32
CA ASN A 38 6.59 13.76 6.74
C ASN A 38 5.49 12.71 6.53
N PHE A 39 5.82 11.53 5.99
CA PHE A 39 4.85 10.46 5.78
C PHE A 39 4.70 9.59 7.02
N ARG A 40 3.54 8.94 7.16
CA ARG A 40 3.27 7.98 8.22
C ARG A 40 2.87 6.64 7.63
N TYR A 41 3.66 5.61 7.89
CA TYR A 41 3.27 4.22 7.65
C TYR A 41 2.20 3.78 8.67
N ASP A 42 1.32 2.87 8.27
CA ASP A 42 0.17 2.43 9.07
C ASP A 42 -0.80 3.58 9.39
N CYS A 43 -1.16 4.35 8.35
CA CYS A 43 -2.19 5.37 8.47
C CYS A 43 -3.60 4.81 8.19
N SER A 44 -4.63 5.64 8.34
CA SER A 44 -6.03 5.26 8.03
C SER A 44 -6.26 4.78 6.59
N VAL A 45 -5.46 5.24 5.63
CA VAL A 45 -5.54 4.82 4.22
C VAL A 45 -4.78 3.53 3.95
N ASP A 46 -3.60 3.33 4.56
CA ASP A 46 -2.90 2.03 4.50
C ASP A 46 -3.77 0.93 5.14
N ASN A 47 -4.46 1.26 6.24
CA ASN A 47 -5.37 0.36 6.92
C ASN A 47 -6.55 -0.10 6.04
N LYS A 48 -6.93 0.66 4.99
CA LYS A 48 -7.92 0.18 4.00
C LYS A 48 -7.36 -0.98 3.17
N LEU A 49 -6.09 -0.89 2.76
CA LEU A 49 -5.39 -1.99 2.06
C LEU A 49 -5.29 -3.22 2.97
N PHE A 50 -4.84 -3.02 4.21
CA PHE A 50 -4.64 -4.09 5.17
C PHE A 50 -5.96 -4.81 5.51
N ALA A 51 -7.02 -4.04 5.76
CA ALA A 51 -8.35 -4.59 6.03
C ALA A 51 -8.90 -5.37 4.82
N PHE A 52 -8.73 -4.86 3.59
CA PHE A 52 -9.20 -5.56 2.40
C PHE A 52 -8.46 -6.88 2.16
N ALA A 53 -7.14 -6.89 2.35
CA ALA A 53 -6.31 -8.08 2.21
C ALA A 53 -6.33 -9.01 3.44
N GLY A 54 -6.95 -8.63 4.56
CA GLY A 54 -6.95 -9.44 5.78
C GLY A 54 -5.53 -9.67 6.34
N ILE A 55 -4.74 -8.61 6.37
CA ILE A 55 -3.38 -8.56 6.93
C ILE A 55 -3.27 -7.39 7.90
N ASP A 56 -2.19 -7.33 8.68
CA ASP A 56 -1.81 -6.14 9.44
C ASP A 56 -0.57 -5.44 8.84
N ALA A 57 -0.22 -4.28 9.42
CA ALA A 57 0.92 -3.50 8.97
C ALA A 57 2.25 -4.26 9.13
N SER A 58 2.39 -5.10 10.16
CA SER A 58 3.62 -5.86 10.37
C SER A 58 3.81 -6.96 9.32
N GLU A 59 2.72 -7.65 8.94
CA GLU A 59 2.72 -8.67 7.89
C GLU A 59 3.07 -8.06 6.53
N TYR A 60 2.49 -6.90 6.20
CA TYR A 60 2.81 -6.21 4.96
C TYR A 60 4.25 -5.68 4.94
N LEU A 61 4.73 -5.10 6.05
CA LEU A 61 6.11 -4.65 6.16
C LEU A 61 7.09 -5.80 5.96
N ALA A 62 6.87 -6.94 6.63
CA ALA A 62 7.71 -8.12 6.49
C ALA A 62 7.81 -8.57 5.02
N ALA A 63 6.67 -8.68 4.33
CA ALA A 63 6.62 -9.06 2.92
C ALA A 63 7.29 -8.04 1.98
N VAL A 64 7.15 -6.74 2.26
CA VAL A 64 7.84 -5.70 1.48
C VAL A 64 9.36 -5.76 1.71
N THR A 65 9.81 -6.08 2.92
CA THR A 65 11.24 -6.15 3.25
C THR A 65 11.92 -7.45 2.86
N SER A 66 11.17 -8.50 2.51
CA SER A 66 11.74 -9.80 2.10
C SER A 66 12.32 -9.80 0.68
N SER A 67 12.04 -8.77 -0.13
CA SER A 67 12.55 -8.62 -1.49
C SER A 67 13.03 -7.20 -1.76
N ALA A 68 14.03 -7.05 -2.63
CA ALA A 68 14.52 -5.73 -3.05
C ALA A 68 13.49 -4.96 -3.89
N ASP A 69 12.63 -5.68 -4.62
CA ASP A 69 11.52 -5.18 -5.43
C ASP A 69 10.16 -5.54 -4.81
N ASP A 70 9.07 -5.28 -5.52
CA ASP A 70 7.69 -5.50 -5.04
C ASP A 70 7.25 -6.97 -4.99
N SER A 71 8.08 -7.93 -5.39
CA SER A 71 7.68 -9.34 -5.52
C SER A 71 7.16 -9.96 -4.22
N GLY A 72 7.76 -9.65 -3.06
CA GLY A 72 7.28 -10.12 -1.76
C GLY A 72 5.90 -9.56 -1.39
N ALA A 73 5.66 -8.28 -1.66
CA ALA A 73 4.35 -7.65 -1.45
C ALA A 73 3.30 -8.22 -2.42
N GLU A 74 3.65 -8.42 -3.69
CA GLU A 74 2.78 -9.03 -4.68
C GLU A 74 2.38 -10.45 -4.29
N ALA A 75 3.35 -11.30 -3.93
CA ALA A 75 3.10 -12.67 -3.52
C ALA A 75 2.18 -12.74 -2.29
N LEU A 76 2.37 -11.86 -1.30
CA LEU A 76 1.49 -11.76 -0.14
C LEU A 76 0.07 -11.37 -0.55
N LEU A 77 -0.09 -10.28 -1.30
CA LEU A 77 -1.39 -9.73 -1.65
C LEU A 77 -2.19 -10.69 -2.53
N VAL A 78 -1.59 -11.23 -3.59
CA VAL A 78 -2.24 -12.20 -4.49
C VAL A 78 -2.73 -13.42 -3.70
N ARG A 79 -1.91 -13.95 -2.80
CA ARG A 79 -2.32 -15.08 -1.93
C ARG A 79 -3.50 -14.72 -1.04
N LYS A 80 -3.46 -13.53 -0.43
CA LYS A 80 -4.46 -13.08 0.54
C LYS A 80 -5.81 -12.75 -0.08
N ILE A 81 -5.82 -12.28 -1.33
CA ILE A 81 -7.05 -11.96 -2.05
C ILE A 81 -7.52 -13.08 -3.00
N ALA A 82 -6.90 -14.25 -3.00
CA ALA A 82 -7.23 -15.34 -3.94
C ALA A 82 -8.71 -15.82 -3.89
N GLY A 83 -9.41 -15.57 -2.78
CA GLY A 83 -10.84 -15.85 -2.64
C GLY A 83 -11.77 -14.67 -2.95
N LYS A 84 -11.23 -13.51 -3.35
CA LYS A 84 -12.00 -12.31 -3.73
C LYS A 84 -12.36 -12.35 -5.20
N SER A 85 -13.56 -11.89 -5.54
CA SER A 85 -13.94 -11.69 -6.93
C SER A 85 -13.27 -10.46 -7.54
N ASP A 86 -13.20 -10.43 -8.88
CA ASP A 86 -12.74 -9.24 -9.61
C ASP A 86 -13.58 -8.00 -9.28
N ASP A 87 -14.89 -8.17 -9.06
CA ASP A 87 -15.79 -7.08 -8.65
C ASP A 87 -15.45 -6.54 -7.25
N GLU A 88 -15.10 -7.40 -6.29
CA GLU A 88 -14.66 -6.96 -4.96
C GLU A 88 -13.36 -6.16 -5.04
N VAL A 89 -12.41 -6.61 -5.86
CA VAL A 89 -11.13 -5.93 -6.10
C VAL A 89 -11.36 -4.59 -6.81
N ALA A 90 -12.23 -4.56 -7.82
CA ALA A 90 -12.60 -3.34 -8.54
C ALA A 90 -13.28 -2.31 -7.62
N ALA A 91 -14.21 -2.75 -6.77
CA ALA A 91 -14.89 -1.89 -5.81
C ALA A 91 -13.90 -1.30 -4.78
N TYR A 92 -12.98 -2.11 -4.26
CA TYR A 92 -11.90 -1.62 -3.39
C TYR A 92 -11.05 -0.57 -4.11
N ASN A 93 -10.60 -0.88 -5.33
CA ASN A 93 -9.77 0.03 -6.11
C ASN A 93 -10.48 1.36 -6.39
N GLN A 94 -11.78 1.31 -6.73
CA GLN A 94 -12.58 2.51 -6.96
C GLN A 94 -12.57 3.44 -5.74
N VAL A 95 -12.80 2.92 -4.53
CA VAL A 95 -12.76 3.71 -3.29
C VAL A 95 -11.41 4.41 -3.10
N ILE A 96 -10.30 3.70 -3.37
CA ILE A 96 -8.96 4.27 -3.28
C ILE A 96 -8.71 5.34 -4.35
N LEU A 97 -9.17 5.11 -5.57
CA LEU A 97 -9.00 6.04 -6.69
C LEU A 97 -9.82 7.32 -6.49
N GLU A 98 -11.03 7.22 -5.94
CA GLU A 98 -11.87 8.35 -5.55
C GLU A 98 -11.19 9.17 -4.44
N TRP A 99 -10.67 8.52 -3.40
CA TRP A 99 -9.86 9.19 -2.38
C TRP A 99 -8.64 9.89 -2.99
N ALA A 100 -7.95 9.25 -3.93
CA ALA A 100 -6.77 9.81 -4.59
C ALA A 100 -7.10 10.98 -5.54
N ALA A 101 -8.31 11.04 -6.07
CA ALA A 101 -8.81 12.12 -6.91
C ALA A 101 -9.31 13.34 -6.09
N ASN A 102 -9.64 13.14 -4.81
CA ASN A 102 -10.13 14.23 -3.96
C ASN A 102 -9.01 15.26 -3.67
N PRO A 103 -9.17 16.55 -4.07
CA PRO A 103 -8.16 17.58 -3.83
C PRO A 103 -8.02 17.94 -2.34
N ASN A 104 -9.03 17.67 -1.53
CA ASN A 104 -9.07 17.93 -0.08
C ASN A 104 -8.74 16.66 0.75
N ARG A 105 -8.12 15.65 0.14
CA ARG A 105 -7.73 14.43 0.85
C ARG A 105 -6.70 14.74 1.95
N GLY A 106 -6.92 14.17 3.13
CA GLY A 106 -5.96 14.27 4.24
C GLY A 106 -4.60 13.66 3.86
N SER A 107 -3.53 14.18 4.46
CA SER A 107 -2.20 13.67 4.20
C SER A 107 -2.01 12.27 4.82
N CYS A 108 -1.61 11.36 3.94
CA CYS A 108 -0.98 10.09 4.23
C CYS A 108 -0.01 9.77 3.07
#